data_AF-A0A7X2MTG8-F1
#
_entry.id   AF-A0A7X2MTG8-F1
#
_cell.length_a   1.000
_cell.length_b   1.000
_cell.length_c   1.000
_cell.angle_alpha   90.00
_cell.angle_beta   90.00
_cell.angle_gamma   90.00
#
_symmetry.space_group_name_H-M   'P 1'
#
loop_
_entity.id
_entity.type
_entity.pdbx_description
1 polymer ?
#
loop_
_entity_poly.entity_id
_entity_poly.type
_entity_poly.pdbx_seq_one_letter_code
_entity_poly.pdbx_strand_id
1 'polypeptide(L)'
;QADSSAEERARVRRDELYTALSHNRARRNQLEKQLTFCEAEMDNLQKRLRQLERQYHQVREQVVSAKAGWCTVLRLVKENGVERRLHRRELAYLSGDELRSMSDKALGALRLAVADNEHLRDVLRLSEDPKRPERKIQFFIAV
;
A
#
# COMPACT_ATOMS: atom_id res chain seq x y z
N GLN A 1 73.75 43.06 -14.32
CA GLN A 1 72.64 43.98 -14.00
C GLN A 1 71.48 43.15 -13.46
N ALA A 2 70.88 43.55 -12.35
CA ALA A 2 69.65 42.91 -11.86
C ALA A 2 68.50 43.24 -12.83
N ASP A 3 67.73 42.24 -13.26
CA ASP A 3 66.60 42.43 -14.16
C ASP A 3 65.48 43.17 -13.40
N SER A 4 65.33 44.46 -13.70
CA SER A 4 64.36 45.35 -13.06
C SER A 4 62.90 44.89 -13.22
N SER A 5 62.63 44.03 -14.20
CA SER A 5 61.29 43.50 -14.49
C SER A 5 60.98 42.17 -13.77
N ALA A 6 61.96 41.56 -13.09
CA ALA A 6 61.78 40.28 -12.42
C ALA A 6 60.84 40.35 -11.22
N GLU A 7 60.91 41.43 -10.43
CA GLU A 7 60.03 41.64 -9.29
C GLU A 7 58.57 41.82 -9.73
N GLU A 8 58.34 42.60 -10.79
CA GLU A 8 57.00 42.86 -11.31
C GLU A 8 56.35 41.57 -11.83
N ARG A 9 57.08 40.74 -12.58
CA ARG A 9 56.60 39.40 -13.00
C ARG A 9 56.27 38.50 -11.80
N ALA A 10 57.10 38.52 -10.76
CA ALA A 10 56.86 37.73 -9.56
C ALA A 10 55.59 38.18 -8.82
N ARG A 11 55.34 39.50 -8.74
CA ARG A 11 54.11 40.07 -8.16
C ARG A 11 52.86 39.67 -8.95
N VAL A 12 52.88 39.83 -10.28
CA VAL A 12 51.77 39.41 -11.15
C VAL A 12 51.49 37.92 -10.98
N ARG A 13 52.53 37.08 -11.00
CA ARG A 13 52.38 35.63 -10.84
C ARG A 13 51.80 35.26 -9.48
N ARG A 14 52.22 35.93 -8.40
CA ARG A 14 51.65 35.74 -7.06
C ARG A 14 50.16 36.06 -7.05
N ASP A 15 49.75 37.18 -7.65
CA ASP A 15 48.36 37.64 -7.63
C ASP A 15 47.46 36.73 -8.48
N GLU A 16 47.96 36.22 -9.62
CA GLU A 16 47.33 35.17 -10.40
C GLU A 16 47.10 33.89 -9.59
N LEU A 17 48.15 33.40 -8.92
CA LEU A 17 48.07 32.20 -8.10
C LEU A 17 47.12 32.38 -6.91
N TYR A 18 47.11 33.57 -6.30
CA TYR A 18 46.20 33.90 -5.21
C TYR A 18 44.73 33.90 -5.69
N THR A 19 44.46 34.49 -6.85
CA THR A 19 43.12 34.53 -7.45
C THR A 19 42.66 33.12 -7.83
N ALA A 20 43.53 32.32 -8.45
CA ALA A 20 43.25 30.93 -8.80
C ALA A 20 42.97 30.07 -7.57
N LEU A 21 43.75 30.24 -6.50
CA LEU A 21 43.53 29.55 -5.22
C LEU A 21 42.20 29.95 -4.58
N SER A 22 41.86 31.24 -4.59
CA SER A 22 40.58 31.74 -4.10
C SER A 22 39.40 31.11 -4.85
N HIS A 23 39.47 31.08 -6.19
CA HIS A 23 38.45 30.43 -7.02
C HIS A 23 38.34 28.93 -6.75
N ASN A 24 39.47 28.23 -6.61
CA ASN A 24 39.49 26.80 -6.30
C ASN A 24 38.86 26.51 -4.93
N ARG A 25 39.18 27.33 -3.91
CA ARG A 25 38.56 27.24 -2.57
C ARG A 25 37.05 27.47 -2.63
N ALA A 26 36.58 28.46 -3.38
CA ALA A 26 35.15 28.72 -3.56
C ALA A 26 34.44 27.54 -4.23
N ARG A 27 35.02 26.99 -5.30
CA ARG A 27 34.49 25.81 -6.00
C ARG A 27 34.45 24.57 -5.10
N ARG A 28 35.50 24.33 -4.32
CA ARG A 28 35.55 23.24 -3.33
C ARG A 28 34.41 23.37 -2.32
N ASN A 29 34.22 24.56 -1.77
CA ASN A 29 33.16 24.84 -0.79
C ASN A 29 31.75 24.63 -1.39
N GLN A 30 31.55 24.95 -2.68
CA GLN A 30 30.29 24.70 -3.37
C GLN A 30 30.04 23.20 -3.56
N LEU A 31 31.06 22.45 -3.99
CA LEU A 31 30.96 21.01 -4.18
C LEU A 31 30.70 20.29 -2.85
N GLU A 32 31.34 20.71 -1.76
CA GLU A 32 31.08 20.17 -0.41
C GLU A 32 29.61 20.36 0.00
N LYS A 33 29.03 21.54 -0.24
CA LYS A 33 27.60 21.79 0.02
C LYS A 33 26.70 20.90 -0.84
N GLN A 34 27.01 20.76 -2.13
CA GLN A 34 26.25 19.88 -3.03
C GLN A 34 26.33 18.42 -2.58
N LEU A 35 27.50 17.96 -2.15
CA LEU A 35 27.67 16.60 -1.63
C LEU A 35 26.78 16.36 -0.40
N THR A 36 26.82 17.27 0.58
CA THR A 36 25.97 17.15 1.78
C THR A 36 24.48 17.14 1.46
N PHE A 37 24.06 17.88 0.43
CA PHE A 37 22.68 17.87 -0.04
C PHE A 37 22.32 16.52 -0.67
N CYS A 38 23.15 16.01 -1.58
CA CYS A 38 22.93 14.72 -2.22
C CYS A 38 22.89 13.57 -1.20
N GLU A 39 23.77 13.58 -0.20
CA GLU A 39 23.78 12.59 0.88
C GLU A 39 22.46 12.60 1.67
N ALA A 40 21.98 13.79 2.05
CA ALA A 40 20.69 13.94 2.74
C ALA A 40 19.50 13.50 1.88
N GLU A 41 19.52 13.78 0.58
CA GLU A 41 18.49 13.34 -0.36
C GLU A 41 18.49 11.81 -0.52
N MET A 42 19.67 11.20 -0.66
CA MET A 42 19.82 9.74 -0.70
C MET A 42 19.25 9.08 0.56
N ASP A 43 19.58 9.59 1.74
CA ASP A 43 19.05 9.09 3.01
C ASP A 43 17.52 9.18 3.09
N ASN A 44 16.94 10.29 2.60
CA ASN A 44 15.50 10.46 2.56
C ASN A 44 14.83 9.47 1.60
N LEU A 45 15.40 9.30 0.40
CA LEU A 45 14.91 8.34 -0.58
C LEU A 45 14.98 6.90 -0.05
N GLN A 46 16.06 6.53 0.63
CA GLN A 46 16.18 5.21 1.28
C GLN A 46 15.13 4.98 2.38
N LYS A 47 14.78 6.02 3.15
CA LYS A 47 13.69 5.93 4.14
C LYS A 47 12.34 5.75 3.44
N ARG A 48 12.09 6.50 2.37
CA ARG A 48 10.84 6.41 1.58
C ARG A 48 10.69 5.05 0.90
N LEU A 49 11.77 4.51 0.35
CA LEU A 49 11.79 3.17 -0.26
C LEU A 49 11.40 2.10 0.76
N ARG A 50 12.05 2.10 1.94
CA ARG A 50 11.73 1.17 3.02
C ARG A 50 10.28 1.28 3.50
N GLN A 51 9.70 2.48 3.50
CA GLN A 51 8.30 2.68 3.85
C GLN A 51 7.38 2.07 2.77
N LEU A 52 7.65 2.35 1.50
CA LEU A 52 6.86 1.82 0.38
C LEU A 52 6.93 0.30 0.30
N GLU A 53 8.09 -0.31 0.53
CA GLU A 53 8.24 -1.76 0.57
C GLU A 53 7.35 -2.39 1.64
N ARG A 54 7.33 -1.83 2.86
CA ARG A 54 6.46 -2.31 3.94
C ARG A 54 4.98 -2.18 3.57
N GLN A 55 4.58 -1.05 3.01
CA GLN A 55 3.19 -0.82 2.57
C GLN A 55 2.78 -1.79 1.47
N TYR A 56 3.67 -2.02 0.50
CA TYR A 56 3.46 -2.99 -0.56
C TYR A 56 3.25 -4.40 0.00
N HIS A 57 4.12 -4.84 0.92
CA HIS A 57 3.97 -6.16 1.55
C HIS A 57 2.65 -6.30 2.29
N GLN A 58 2.24 -5.28 3.05
CA GLN A 58 0.97 -5.28 3.77
C GLN A 58 -0.24 -5.39 2.82
N VAL A 59 -0.28 -4.58 1.76
CA VAL A 59 -1.37 -4.63 0.77
C VAL A 59 -1.36 -5.95 0.01
N ARG A 60 -0.17 -6.45 -0.37
CA ARG A 60 -0.04 -7.75 -1.03
C ARG A 60 -0.57 -8.88 -0.16
N GLU A 61 -0.27 -8.89 1.13
CA GLU A 61 -0.79 -9.88 2.08
C GLU A 61 -2.32 -9.87 2.13
N GLN A 62 -2.94 -8.67 2.18
CA GLN A 62 -4.39 -8.53 2.14
C GLN A 62 -5.00 -9.11 0.85
N VAL A 63 -4.40 -8.79 -0.31
CA VAL A 63 -4.87 -9.31 -1.61
C VAL A 63 -4.73 -10.83 -1.69
N VAL A 64 -3.60 -11.38 -1.23
CA VAL A 64 -3.37 -12.83 -1.21
C VAL A 64 -4.36 -13.54 -0.29
N SER A 65 -4.58 -13.01 0.92
CA SER A 65 -5.56 -13.54 1.86
C SER A 65 -6.98 -13.50 1.30
N ALA A 66 -7.38 -12.36 0.71
CA ALA A 66 -8.70 -12.22 0.08
C ALA A 66 -8.87 -13.21 -1.08
N LYS A 67 -7.85 -13.37 -1.94
CA LYS A 67 -7.86 -14.35 -3.03
C LYS A 67 -8.03 -15.78 -2.50
N ALA A 68 -7.30 -16.15 -1.46
CA ALA A 68 -7.44 -17.47 -0.83
C ALA A 68 -8.86 -17.70 -0.27
N GLY A 69 -9.44 -16.68 0.36
CA GLY A 69 -10.84 -16.69 0.82
C GLY A 69 -11.82 -16.93 -0.33
N TRP A 70 -11.68 -16.19 -1.44
CA TRP A 70 -12.52 -16.37 -2.63
C TRP A 70 -12.34 -17.73 -3.32
N CYS A 71 -11.12 -18.27 -3.38
CA CYS A 71 -10.90 -19.63 -3.87
C CYS A 71 -11.63 -20.66 -2.99
N THR A 72 -11.68 -20.44 -1.68
CA THR A 72 -12.46 -21.28 -0.76
C THR A 72 -13.96 -21.11 -0.94
N VAL A 73 -14.45 -19.88 -1.14
CA VAL A 73 -15.85 -19.60 -1.51
C VAL A 73 -16.25 -20.40 -2.74
N LEU A 74 -15.49 -20.30 -3.84
CA LEU A 74 -15.79 -21.00 -5.09
C LEU A 74 -15.82 -22.53 -4.88
N ARG A 75 -14.90 -23.06 -4.08
CA ARG A 75 -14.86 -24.48 -3.74
C ARG A 75 -16.11 -24.91 -2.97
N LEU A 76 -16.43 -24.21 -1.87
CA LEU A 76 -17.61 -24.50 -1.04
C LEU A 76 -18.91 -24.41 -1.84
N VAL A 77 -19.03 -23.39 -2.70
CA VAL A 77 -20.18 -23.19 -3.57
C VAL A 77 -20.39 -24.40 -4.50
N LYS A 78 -19.31 -24.87 -5.13
CA LYS A 78 -19.33 -26.02 -6.03
C LYS A 78 -19.65 -27.32 -5.29
N GLU A 79 -18.92 -27.60 -4.20
CA GLU A 79 -19.03 -28.84 -3.42
C GLU A 79 -20.42 -29.00 -2.77
N ASN A 80 -21.09 -27.90 -2.41
CA ASN A 80 -22.38 -27.92 -1.73
C ASN A 80 -23.56 -27.53 -2.64
N GLY A 81 -23.34 -27.42 -3.95
CA GLY A 81 -24.39 -27.09 -4.92
C GLY A 81 -25.10 -25.75 -4.67
N VAL A 82 -24.41 -24.78 -4.06
CA VAL A 82 -24.97 -23.48 -3.67
C VAL A 82 -25.45 -22.71 -4.90
N GLU A 83 -24.69 -22.76 -6.00
CA GLU A 83 -25.08 -22.18 -7.29
C GLU A 83 -26.48 -22.62 -7.71
N ARG A 84 -26.79 -23.93 -7.63
CA ARG A 84 -28.11 -24.46 -8.00
C ARG A 84 -29.20 -23.99 -7.05
N ARG A 85 -28.92 -23.93 -5.73
CA ARG A 85 -29.88 -23.45 -4.71
C ARG A 85 -30.25 -21.98 -4.90
N LEU A 86 -29.30 -21.18 -5.39
CA LEU A 86 -29.47 -19.74 -5.63
C LEU A 86 -29.81 -19.41 -7.08
N HIS A 87 -29.86 -20.39 -7.99
CA HIS A 87 -30.20 -20.18 -9.40
C HIS A 87 -31.70 -19.96 -9.58
N ARG A 88 -32.17 -18.76 -9.24
CA ARG A 88 -33.56 -18.35 -9.42
C ARG A 88 -33.67 -17.22 -10.45
N ARG A 89 -34.64 -17.35 -11.36
CA ARG A 89 -34.77 -16.48 -12.54
C ARG A 89 -35.01 -15.02 -12.14
N GLU A 90 -35.76 -14.80 -11.06
CA GLU A 90 -36.04 -13.47 -10.52
C GLU A 90 -34.78 -12.74 -10.05
N LEU A 91 -33.75 -13.46 -9.59
CA LEU A 91 -32.50 -12.85 -9.13
C LEU A 91 -31.60 -12.42 -10.29
N ALA A 92 -31.75 -13.03 -11.47
CA ALA A 92 -30.92 -12.75 -12.64
C ALA A 92 -31.20 -11.37 -13.25
N TYR A 93 -32.35 -10.76 -12.95
CA TYR A 93 -32.74 -9.44 -13.45
C TYR A 93 -32.44 -8.31 -12.45
N LEU A 94 -31.80 -8.61 -11.32
CA LEU A 94 -31.45 -7.63 -10.31
C LEU A 94 -29.98 -7.20 -10.46
N SER A 95 -29.74 -5.92 -10.22
CA SER A 95 -28.40 -5.37 -10.09
C SER A 95 -27.69 -5.90 -8.83
N GLY A 96 -26.37 -5.77 -8.79
CA GLY A 96 -25.57 -6.16 -7.62
C GLY A 96 -26.01 -5.43 -6.34
N ASP A 97 -26.39 -4.16 -6.45
CA ASP A 97 -26.85 -3.37 -5.31
C ASP A 97 -28.22 -3.83 -4.79
N GLU A 98 -29.13 -4.22 -5.69
CA GLU A 98 -30.43 -4.79 -5.31
C GLU A 98 -30.28 -6.15 -4.63
N LEU A 99 -29.42 -7.03 -5.16
CA LEU A 99 -29.10 -8.31 -4.54
C LEU A 99 -28.47 -8.13 -3.16
N ARG A 100 -27.60 -7.12 -3.00
CA ARG A 100 -27.01 -6.76 -1.71
C ARG A 100 -28.07 -6.26 -0.73
N SER A 101 -28.93 -5.34 -1.17
CA SER A 101 -30.04 -4.82 -0.36
C SER A 101 -30.99 -5.93 0.10
N MET A 102 -31.32 -6.87 -0.79
CA MET A 102 -32.10 -8.06 -0.44
C MET A 102 -31.39 -8.93 0.61
N SER A 103 -30.08 -9.16 0.45
CA SER A 103 -29.29 -9.89 1.45
C SER A 103 -29.30 -9.19 2.80
N ASP A 104 -29.15 -7.86 2.83
CA ASP A 104 -29.10 -7.10 4.08
C ASP A 104 -30.46 -7.11 4.80
N LYS A 105 -31.57 -7.04 4.05
CA LYS A 105 -32.94 -7.21 4.59
C LYS A 105 -33.15 -8.61 5.17
N ALA A 106 -32.73 -9.65 4.46
CA ALA A 106 -32.82 -11.03 4.94
C ALA A 106 -31.99 -11.24 6.22
N LEU A 107 -30.77 -10.69 6.28
CA LEU A 107 -29.94 -10.72 7.49
C LEU A 107 -30.61 -9.96 8.65
N GLY A 108 -31.24 -8.81 8.38
CA GLY A 108 -32.04 -8.09 9.35
C GLY A 108 -33.17 -8.93 9.94
N ALA A 109 -33.93 -9.64 9.10
CA ALA A 109 -34.98 -10.56 9.54
C ALA A 109 -34.42 -11.72 10.37
N LEU A 110 -33.29 -12.30 9.96
CA LEU A 110 -32.62 -13.35 10.72
C LEU A 110 -32.19 -12.87 12.11
N ARG A 111 -31.62 -11.67 12.22
CA ARG A 111 -31.22 -11.08 13.53
C ARG A 111 -32.40 -10.93 14.48
N LEU A 112 -33.57 -10.57 13.98
CA LEU A 112 -34.79 -10.52 14.79
C LEU A 112 -35.23 -11.93 15.21
N ALA A 113 -35.19 -12.90 14.29
CA ALA A 113 -35.58 -14.28 14.57
C ALA A 113 -34.66 -14.96 15.61
N VAL A 114 -33.37 -14.61 15.63
CA VAL A 114 -32.40 -15.15 16.60
C VAL A 114 -32.17 -14.24 17.80
N ALA A 115 -32.99 -13.20 17.99
CA ALA A 115 -32.76 -12.16 19.00
C ALA A 115 -32.61 -12.72 20.41
N ASP A 116 -33.31 -13.80 20.75
CA ASP A 116 -33.29 -14.41 22.08
C ASP A 116 -32.26 -15.55 22.24
N ASN A 117 -31.49 -15.87 21.19
CA ASN A 117 -30.49 -16.94 21.22
C ASN A 117 -29.08 -16.39 20.97
N GLU A 118 -28.29 -16.25 22.04
CA GLU A 118 -26.94 -15.69 22.00
C GLU A 118 -26.00 -16.43 21.04
N HIS A 119 -26.02 -17.76 21.07
CA HIS A 119 -25.18 -18.57 20.22
C HIS A 119 -25.46 -18.32 18.73
N LEU A 120 -26.74 -18.30 18.34
CA LEU A 120 -27.13 -18.05 16.95
C LEU A 120 -26.83 -16.61 16.50
N ARG A 121 -26.95 -15.62 17.40
CA ARG A 121 -26.52 -14.24 17.12
C ARG A 121 -25.03 -14.17 16.81
N ASP A 122 -24.21 -14.88 17.57
CA ASP A 122 -22.75 -14.87 17.37
C ASP A 122 -22.36 -15.58 16.08
N VAL A 123 -22.97 -16.74 15.78
CA VAL A 123 -22.76 -17.45 14.51
C VAL A 123 -23.17 -16.57 13.33
N LEU A 124 -24.33 -15.91 13.40
CA LEU A 124 -24.79 -14.98 12.37
C LEU A 124 -23.81 -13.82 12.22
N ARG A 125 -23.40 -13.17 13.30
CA ARG A 125 -22.43 -12.06 13.28
C ARG A 125 -21.10 -12.46 12.64
N LEU A 126 -20.59 -13.65 12.95
CA LEU A 126 -19.34 -14.17 12.36
C LEU A 126 -19.46 -14.40 10.85
N SER A 127 -20.65 -14.77 10.36
CA SER A 127 -20.91 -14.95 8.93
C SER A 127 -20.86 -13.65 8.11
N GLU A 128 -21.01 -12.51 8.77
CA GLU A 128 -21.10 -11.19 8.13
C GLU A 128 -19.75 -10.47 8.00
N ASP A 129 -18.64 -11.10 8.44
CA ASP A 129 -17.30 -10.51 8.35
C ASP A 129 -16.84 -10.36 6.88
N PRO A 130 -16.71 -9.13 6.36
CA PRO A 130 -16.32 -8.91 4.97
C PRO A 130 -14.88 -9.34 4.67
N LYS A 131 -14.04 -9.54 5.71
CA LYS A 131 -12.67 -10.04 5.55
C LYS A 131 -12.62 -11.55 5.33
N ARG A 132 -13.71 -12.26 5.61
CA ARG A 132 -13.82 -13.73 5.56
C ARG A 132 -15.10 -14.14 4.81
N PRO A 133 -15.18 -13.87 3.50
CA PRO A 133 -16.39 -14.13 2.70
C PRO A 133 -16.82 -15.61 2.72
N GLU A 134 -15.88 -16.53 2.95
CA GLU A 134 -16.15 -17.96 3.09
C GLU A 134 -17.13 -18.28 4.23
N ARG A 135 -17.14 -17.49 5.31
CA ARG A 135 -18.02 -17.72 6.47
C ARG A 135 -19.48 -17.52 6.13
N LYS A 136 -19.79 -16.57 5.23
CA LYS A 136 -21.16 -16.35 4.75
C LYS A 136 -21.69 -17.58 4.01
N ILE A 137 -20.83 -18.21 3.20
CA ILE A 137 -21.17 -19.44 2.47
C ILE A 137 -21.32 -20.62 3.43
N GLN A 138 -20.40 -20.77 4.39
CA GLN A 138 -20.50 -21.80 5.44
C GLN A 138 -21.81 -21.68 6.23
N PHE A 139 -22.20 -20.47 6.60
CA PHE A 139 -23.48 -20.20 7.24
C PHE A 139 -24.65 -20.62 6.35
N PHE A 140 -24.67 -20.25 5.07
CA PHE A 140 -25.71 -20.66 4.12
C PHE A 140 -25.76 -22.18 3.87
N ILE A 141 -24.64 -22.88 4.03
CA ILE A 141 -24.61 -24.35 3.92
C ILE A 141 -25.20 -25.00 5.18
N ALA A 142 -24.93 -24.44 6.35
CA ALA A 142 -25.35 -24.98 7.64
C ALA A 142 -26.84 -24.74 7.95
N VAL A 143 -27.45 -23.74 7.32
CA VAL A 143 -28.89 -23.41 7.42
C VAL A 143 -29.64 -23.99 6.22
#